data_AF-A0AAV6YL79-F1
#
_entry.id   AF-A0AAV6YL79-F1
#
_cell.length_a   1.000
_cell.length_b   1.000
_cell.length_c   1.000
_cell.angle_alpha   90.00
_cell.angle_beta   90.00
_cell.angle_gamma   90.00
#
_symmetry.space_group_name_H-M   'P 1'
#
loop_
_entity.id
_entity.type
_entity.pdbx_description
1 polymer ?
#
loop_
_entity_poly.entity_id
_entity_poly.type
_entity_poly.pdbx_seq_one_letter_code
_entity_poly.pdbx_strand_id
1 'polypeptide(L)'
;MGHTVNVFKKNKDWSLSPIKSVDVVTLVDNLSVDPVTGDIWMGGHPNGYKFFVYNPEDPPGSEVVRIQNIHSSHPIVTKVYANDGSVIQGSSCASVYKGQLLVGTVFHRALHCQLE
;
A
#
# COMPACT_ATOMS: atom_id res chain seq x y z
N MET A 1 6.26 -14.41 -1.00
CA MET A 1 6.17 -12.94 -0.87
C MET A 1 4.82 -12.60 -0.26
N GLY A 2 4.76 -11.58 0.60
CA GLY A 2 3.61 -11.36 1.49
C GLY A 2 2.49 -10.59 0.83
N HIS A 3 1.28 -11.15 0.89
CA HIS A 3 0.03 -10.48 0.53
C HIS A 3 -0.74 -10.07 1.80
N THR A 4 -0.02 -9.74 2.87
CA THR A 4 -0.61 -9.46 4.18
C THR A 4 0.06 -8.29 4.87
N VAL A 5 -0.74 -7.50 5.58
CA VAL A 5 -0.29 -6.51 6.57
C VAL A 5 -0.43 -7.12 7.95
N ASN A 6 0.69 -7.28 8.66
CA ASN A 6 0.72 -7.93 9.97
C ASN A 6 0.64 -6.89 11.09
N VAL A 7 -0.31 -7.09 12.00
CA VAL A 7 -0.54 -6.20 13.14
C VAL A 7 0.07 -6.81 14.40
N PHE A 8 0.95 -6.06 15.04
CA PHE A 8 1.60 -6.45 16.28
C PHE A 8 1.27 -5.48 17.40
N LYS A 9 1.13 -6.00 18.63
CA LYS A 9 1.15 -5.21 19.85
C LYS A 9 2.59 -4.89 20.18
N LYS A 10 2.91 -3.60 20.30
CA LYS A 10 4.18 -3.15 20.89
C LYS A 10 4.06 -3.13 22.42
N ASN A 11 4.86 -3.95 23.10
CA ASN A 11 4.89 -4.02 24.56
C ASN A 11 5.81 -2.93 25.16
N LYS A 12 5.76 -2.74 26.49
CA LYS A 12 6.58 -1.74 27.20
C LYS A 12 8.09 -2.00 27.09
N ASP A 13 8.47 -3.27 26.94
CA ASP A 13 9.84 -3.74 26.74
C ASP A 13 10.27 -3.76 25.26
N TRP A 14 9.47 -3.16 24.37
CA TRP A 14 9.67 -3.11 22.93
C TRP A 14 9.50 -4.45 22.19
N SER A 15 9.18 -5.54 22.89
CA SER A 15 8.80 -6.79 22.22
C SER A 15 7.50 -6.62 21.43
N LEU A 16 7.37 -7.41 20.37
CA LEU A 16 6.20 -7.44 19.50
C LEU A 16 5.43 -8.74 19.70
N SER A 17 4.15 -8.65 20.06
CA SER A 17 3.26 -9.81 20.11
C SER A 17 2.31 -9.79 18.91
N PRO A 18 2.20 -10.88 18.12
CA PRO A 18 1.30 -10.90 16.97
C PRO A 18 -0.15 -10.75 17.42
N ILE A 19 -0.92 -9.92 16.73
CA ILE A 19 -2.36 -9.76 16.95
C ILE A 19 -3.13 -10.48 15.85
N LYS A 20 -2.86 -10.12 14.59
CA LYS A 20 -3.50 -10.69 13.40
C LYS A 20 -2.78 -10.30 12.13
N SER A 21 -3.20 -10.90 11.02
CA SER A 21 -2.80 -10.55 9.66
C SER A 21 -4.03 -10.10 8.88
N VAL A 22 -3.88 -9.06 8.05
CA VAL A 22 -4.92 -8.56 7.16
C VAL A 22 -4.49 -8.86 5.74
N ASP A 23 -5.26 -9.67 5.03
CA ASP A 23 -5.02 -9.97 3.64
C ASP A 23 -5.22 -8.72 2.77
N VAL A 24 -4.29 -8.53 1.84
CA VAL A 24 -4.40 -7.54 0.78
C VAL A 24 -4.14 -8.23 -0.56
N VAL A 25 -4.87 -7.84 -1.59
CA VAL A 25 -4.86 -8.51 -2.90
C VAL A 25 -3.65 -8.18 -3.79
N THR A 26 -2.58 -7.65 -3.19
CA THR A 26 -1.41 -7.08 -3.88
C THR A 26 -0.13 -7.38 -3.11
N LEU A 27 1.03 -7.35 -3.77
CA LEU A 27 2.29 -7.48 -3.05
C LEU A 27 2.58 -6.16 -2.31
N VAL A 28 2.50 -6.21 -0.97
CA VAL A 28 2.72 -5.03 -0.11
C VAL A 28 4.15 -4.54 -0.23
N ASP A 29 4.32 -3.23 -0.34
CA ASP A 29 5.61 -2.55 -0.23
C ASP A 29 5.65 -1.69 1.05
N ASN A 30 5.57 -0.36 0.98
CA ASN A 30 5.65 0.51 2.15
C ASN A 30 4.28 0.92 2.70
N LEU A 31 4.21 1.02 4.04
CA LEU A 31 3.04 1.48 4.77
C LEU A 31 3.22 2.93 5.23
N SER A 32 2.22 3.76 5.01
CA SER A 32 2.06 5.09 5.60
C SER A 32 0.84 5.09 6.52
N VAL A 33 0.88 5.81 7.62
CA VAL A 33 -0.24 5.90 8.57
C VAL A 33 -0.73 7.33 8.59
N ASP A 34 -2.01 7.54 8.31
CA ASP A 34 -2.63 8.85 8.49
C ASP A 34 -2.71 9.17 10.00
N PRO A 35 -2.06 10.24 10.48
CA PRO A 35 -2.04 10.57 11.91
C PRO A 35 -3.41 10.98 12.46
N VAL A 36 -4.37 11.36 11.61
CA VAL A 36 -5.71 11.79 12.06
C VAL A 36 -6.62 10.60 12.29
N THR A 37 -6.69 9.67 11.33
CA THR A 37 -7.61 8.52 11.40
C THR A 37 -6.96 7.23 11.89
N GLY A 38 -5.63 7.10 11.77
CA GLY A 38 -4.92 5.84 11.95
C GLY A 38 -5.09 4.88 10.77
N ASP A 39 -5.73 5.30 9.67
CA ASP A 39 -5.84 4.49 8.46
C ASP A 39 -4.46 4.24 7.85
N ILE A 40 -4.26 3.03 7.35
CA ILE A 40 -3.04 2.66 6.65
C ILE A 40 -3.22 2.90 5.16
N TRP A 41 -2.28 3.60 4.57
CA TRP A 41 -2.13 3.78 3.13
C TRP A 41 -0.90 3.06 2.66
N MET A 42 -1.00 2.32 1.56
CA MET A 42 0.12 1.56 1.03
C MET A 42 0.17 1.58 -0.49
N GLY A 43 1.38 1.55 -1.03
CA GLY A 43 1.62 1.16 -2.41
C GLY A 43 1.84 -0.35 -2.49
N GLY A 44 1.50 -0.95 -3.63
CA GLY A 44 1.77 -2.36 -3.86
C GLY A 44 1.95 -2.71 -5.33
N HIS A 45 2.37 -3.96 -5.54
CA HIS A 45 2.66 -4.52 -6.85
C HIS A 45 1.62 -5.60 -7.20
N PRO A 46 0.66 -5.32 -8.10
CA PRO A 46 -0.39 -6.29 -8.46
C PRO A 46 0.15 -7.59 -9.04
N ASN A 47 1.28 -7.51 -9.74
CA ASN A 47 1.98 -8.65 -10.30
C ASN A 47 3.47 -8.53 -9.96
N GLY A 48 3.92 -9.32 -8.97
CA GLY A 48 5.31 -9.33 -8.52
C GLY A 48 6.29 -9.71 -9.63
N TYR A 49 5.91 -10.58 -10.57
CA TYR A 49 6.79 -10.99 -11.66
C TYR A 49 7.15 -9.80 -12.56
N LYS A 50 6.15 -9.01 -12.99
CA LYS A 50 6.40 -7.80 -13.80
C LYS A 50 7.25 -6.76 -13.08
N PHE A 51 7.18 -6.74 -11.74
CA PHE A 51 7.99 -5.82 -10.92
C PHE A 51 9.45 -6.27 -10.81
N PHE A 52 9.70 -7.54 -10.49
CA PHE A 52 11.07 -8.06 -10.32
C PHE A 52 11.79 -8.35 -11.64
N VAL A 53 11.04 -8.69 -12.69
CA VAL A 53 11.55 -8.96 -14.04
C VAL A 53 11.00 -7.88 -14.96
N TYR A 54 11.67 -6.73 -14.95
CA TYR A 54 11.21 -5.55 -15.68
C TYR A 54 11.25 -5.79 -17.20
N ASN A 55 10.13 -5.49 -17.86
CA ASN A 55 10.00 -5.44 -19.32
C ASN A 55 9.33 -4.11 -19.70
N PRO A 56 9.98 -3.22 -20.48
CA PRO A 56 9.37 -1.95 -20.87
C PRO A 56 8.13 -2.11 -21.76
N GLU A 57 8.00 -3.22 -22.50
CA GLU A 57 6.81 -3.53 -23.31
C GLU A 57 5.66 -4.15 -22.49
N ASP A 58 5.95 -4.57 -21.26
CA ASP A 58 4.96 -5.10 -20.32
C ASP A 58 5.28 -4.66 -18.87
N PRO A 59 5.19 -3.35 -18.58
CA PRO A 59 5.69 -2.78 -17.34
C PRO A 59 4.87 -3.21 -16.11
N PRO A 60 5.42 -3.08 -14.88
CA PRO A 60 4.65 -3.34 -13.67
C PRO A 60 3.55 -2.30 -13.48
N GLY A 61 2.37 -2.78 -13.09
CA GLY A 61 1.28 -1.93 -12.64
C GLY A 61 1.55 -1.25 -11.31
N SER A 62 0.62 -0.40 -10.90
CA SER A 62 0.63 0.31 -9.63
C SER A 62 -0.72 0.16 -8.94
N GLU A 63 -0.72 0.05 -7.62
CA GLU A 63 -1.93 -0.06 -6.80
C GLU A 63 -1.75 0.64 -5.46
N VAL A 64 -2.79 1.38 -5.05
CA VAL A 64 -2.88 2.01 -3.73
C VAL A 64 -4.03 1.38 -2.97
N VAL A 65 -3.74 0.92 -1.76
CA VAL A 65 -4.73 0.34 -0.85
C VAL A 65 -4.83 1.19 0.40
N ARG A 66 -6.07 1.44 0.84
CA ARG A 66 -6.40 2.02 2.14
C ARG A 66 -6.98 0.94 3.04
N ILE A 67 -6.44 0.77 4.24
CA ILE A 67 -6.96 -0.12 5.27
C ILE A 67 -7.51 0.73 6.42
N GLN A 68 -8.80 0.60 6.67
CA GLN A 68 -9.49 1.32 7.74
C GLN A 68 -9.87 0.40 8.88
N ASN A 69 -9.93 0.96 10.08
CA ASN A 69 -10.31 0.23 11.30
C ASN A 69 -9.51 -1.05 11.49
N ILE A 70 -8.17 -0.97 11.31
CA ILE A 70 -7.31 -2.15 11.27
C ILE A 70 -7.37 -2.99 12.54
N HIS A 71 -7.79 -2.44 13.68
CA HIS A 71 -7.97 -3.21 14.92
C HIS A 71 -9.32 -3.93 15.04
N SER A 72 -10.33 -3.59 14.23
CA SER A 72 -11.67 -4.22 14.26
C SER A 72 -11.66 -5.68 13.81
N SER A 73 -12.71 -6.46 14.10
CA SER A 73 -12.83 -7.84 13.58
C SER A 73 -12.91 -7.91 12.06
N HIS A 74 -13.39 -6.85 11.41
CA HIS A 74 -13.55 -6.75 9.96
C HIS A 74 -12.96 -5.43 9.44
N PRO A 75 -11.63 -5.33 9.26
CA PRO A 75 -11.00 -4.17 8.64
C PRO A 75 -11.55 -3.94 7.24
N ILE A 76 -11.66 -2.68 6.84
CA ILE A 76 -12.11 -2.32 5.49
C ILE A 76 -10.88 -2.12 4.62
N VAL A 77 -10.70 -2.97 3.61
CA VAL A 77 -9.60 -2.88 2.65
C VAL A 77 -10.15 -2.35 1.33
N THR A 78 -9.76 -1.12 0.97
CA THR A 78 -10.25 -0.44 -0.22
C THR A 78 -9.12 -0.21 -1.20
N LYS A 79 -9.32 -0.60 -2.46
CA LYS A 79 -8.45 -0.22 -3.57
C LYS A 79 -8.80 1.21 -4.00
N VAL A 80 -7.90 2.16 -3.75
CA VAL A 80 -8.15 3.58 -4.00
C VAL A 80 -7.64 4.00 -5.38
N TYR A 81 -6.57 3.39 -5.85
CA TYR A 81 -6.01 3.63 -7.18
C TYR A 81 -5.46 2.33 -7.75
N ALA A 82 -5.62 2.14 -9.06
CA ALA A 82 -4.93 1.10 -9.79
C ALA A 82 -4.70 1.52 -11.24
N ASN A 83 -3.50 1.27 -11.77
CA ASN A 83 -3.23 1.34 -13.20
C ASN A 83 -2.25 0.24 -13.64
N ASP A 84 -2.21 0.00 -14.93
CA ASP A 84 -1.46 -1.08 -15.60
C ASP A 84 0.01 -0.77 -15.89
N GLY A 85 0.54 0.36 -15.43
CA GLY A 85 1.89 0.83 -15.74
C GLY A 85 1.96 1.97 -16.77
N SER A 86 0.84 2.30 -17.43
CA SER A 86 0.76 3.39 -18.42
C SER A 86 1.03 4.81 -17.87
N VAL A 87 0.67 5.09 -16.62
CA VAL A 87 0.85 6.40 -15.96
C VAL A 87 2.07 6.38 -15.02
N ILE A 88 2.02 5.49 -14.02
CA ILE A 88 3.13 5.20 -13.11
C ILE A 88 3.35 3.69 -13.02
N GLN A 89 4.58 3.27 -12.72
CA GLN A 89 5.02 1.88 -12.76
C GLN A 89 5.61 1.47 -11.41
N GLY A 90 5.12 0.38 -10.82
CA GLY A 90 5.65 -0.17 -9.56
C GLY A 90 5.52 0.77 -8.37
N SER A 91 4.29 1.18 -8.02
CA SER A 91 4.03 1.96 -6.81
C SER A 91 4.55 1.28 -5.55
N SER A 92 5.24 2.04 -4.70
CA SER A 92 5.87 1.54 -3.48
C SER A 92 5.33 2.17 -2.21
N CYS A 93 4.81 3.40 -2.29
CA CYS A 93 4.27 4.12 -1.14
C CYS A 93 3.11 5.02 -1.57
N ALA A 94 2.22 5.31 -0.62
CA ALA A 94 1.12 6.23 -0.80
C ALA A 94 0.83 6.95 0.50
N SER A 95 0.65 8.27 0.46
CA SER A 95 0.31 9.11 1.61
C SER A 95 -0.76 10.13 1.24
N VAL A 96 -1.58 10.51 2.21
CA VAL A 96 -2.64 11.50 2.02
C VAL A 96 -2.44 12.73 2.88
N TYR A 97 -2.84 13.88 2.35
CA TYR A 97 -2.86 15.13 3.08
C TYR A 97 -3.95 16.05 2.54
N LYS A 98 -4.91 16.44 3.39
CA LYS A 98 -6.00 17.39 3.04
C LYS A 98 -6.71 17.06 1.72
N GLY A 99 -7.14 15.81 1.55
CA GLY A 99 -7.84 15.34 0.35
C GLY A 99 -6.93 15.20 -0.89
N GLN A 100 -5.62 15.32 -0.73
CA GLN A 100 -4.65 15.01 -1.78
C GLN A 100 -4.01 13.65 -1.49
N LEU A 101 -3.71 12.89 -2.55
CA LEU A 101 -2.99 11.63 -2.53
C LEU A 101 -1.67 11.80 -3.28
N LEU A 102 -0.55 11.43 -2.64
CA LEU A 102 0.76 11.33 -3.27
C LEU A 102 1.19 9.86 -3.31
N VAL A 103 1.53 9.37 -4.50
CA VAL A 103 1.98 8.00 -4.76
C VAL A 103 3.42 8.02 -5.27
N GLY A 104 4.31 7.33 -4.57
CA GLY A 104 5.69 7.11 -4.99
C GLY A 104 5.87 5.74 -5.64
N THR A 105 6.87 5.63 -6.51
CA THR A 105 7.29 4.36 -7.14
C THR A 105 8.72 4.02 -6.74
N VAL A 106 9.14 2.76 -6.91
CA VAL A 106 10.52 2.36 -6.61
C VAL A 106 11.54 3.02 -7.55
N PHE A 107 11.25 3.10 -8.85
CA PHE A 107 12.24 3.53 -9.86
C PHE A 107 11.70 4.45 -10.96
N HIS A 108 10.41 4.79 -10.97
CA HIS A 108 9.79 5.56 -12.05
C HIS A 108 9.50 7.01 -11.61
N ARG A 109 8.24 7.45 -11.72
CA ARG A 109 7.76 8.79 -11.39
C ARG A 109 6.95 8.78 -10.09
N ALA A 110 6.50 9.94 -9.65
CA ALA A 110 5.46 10.08 -8.64
C ALA A 110 4.15 10.55 -9.28
N LEU A 111 3.03 10.22 -8.65
CA LEU A 111 1.69 10.67 -9.04
C LEU A 111 1.08 11.47 -7.89
N HIS A 112 0.49 12.62 -8.22
CA HIS A 112 -0.29 13.43 -7.29
C HIS A 112 -1.73 13.50 -7.78
N CYS A 113 -2.68 13.14 -6.92
CA CYS A 113 -4.10 13.08 -7.22
C CYS A 113 -4.91 13.88 -6.19
N GLN A 114 -6.04 14.42 -6.64
CA GLN A 114 -7.10 14.84 -5.74
C GLN A 114 -7.99 13.63 -5.44
N LEU A 115 -8.31 13.42 -4.17
CA LEU A 115 -9.31 12.43 -3.75
C LEU A 115 -10.70 13.06 -3.84
N GLU A 116 -11.65 12.31 -4.38
CA GLU A 116 -13.08 12.67 -4.41
C GLU A 116 -13.75 12.44 -3.05
#